data_AF-A0A1F3QIF7-F1
#
_entry.id   AF-A0A1F3QIF7-F1
#
_cell.length_a   1.000
_cell.length_b   1.000
_cell.length_c   1.000
_cell.angle_alpha   90.00
_cell.angle_beta   90.00
_cell.angle_gamma   90.00
#
_symmetry.space_group_name_H-M   'P 1'
#
loop_
_entity.id
_entity.type
_entity.pdbx_description
1 polymer ?
#
loop_
_entity_poly.entity_id
_entity_poly.type
_entity_poly.pdbx_seq_one_letter_code
_entity_poly.pdbx_strand_id
1 'polypeptide(L)'
;MNKEHRKMFYEMADNINIDFIVWSIKAILDWDKKNASSKIIHIHGTKDFVLPFENVSPTHVVEKGDHMMVWNKSVVINQLLKEIFQ
;
A
#
# COMPACT_ATOMS: atom_id res chain seq x y z
N MET A 1 9.15 8.85 4.33
CA MET A 1 9.76 8.70 3.00
C MET A 1 11.04 9.52 2.91
N ASN A 2 12.17 8.92 2.55
CA ASN A 2 13.44 9.63 2.34
C ASN A 2 13.40 10.44 1.01
N LYS A 3 14.44 11.23 0.72
CA LYS A 3 14.47 12.11 -0.45
C LYS A 3 14.41 11.35 -1.79
N GLU A 4 15.08 10.21 -1.88
CA GLU A 4 15.13 9.39 -3.09
C GLU A 4 13.79 8.73 -3.40
N HIS A 5 13.18 8.10 -2.40
CA HIS A 5 11.85 7.48 -2.53
C HIS A 5 10.80 8.54 -2.90
N ARG A 6 10.91 9.74 -2.32
CA ARG A 6 10.01 10.85 -2.66
C ARG A 6 10.16 11.27 -4.11
N LYS A 7 11.40 11.42 -4.60
CA LYS A 7 11.67 11.75 -5.99
C LYS A 7 11.08 10.69 -6.93
N MET A 8 11.35 9.42 -6.65
CA MET A 8 10.84 8.31 -7.46
C MET A 8 9.31 8.26 -7.51
N PHE A 9 8.65 8.52 -6.37
CA PHE A 9 7.18 8.59 -6.32
C PHE A 9 6.62 9.68 -7.23
N TYR A 10 7.19 10.89 -7.19
CA TYR A 10 6.72 11.99 -8.03
C TYR A 10 7.03 11.74 -9.52
N GLU A 11 8.20 11.21 -9.84
CA GLU A 11 8.52 10.81 -11.22
C GLU A 11 7.53 9.75 -11.73
N MET A 12 7.13 8.78 -10.90
CA MET A 12 6.10 7.80 -11.28
C MET A 12 4.74 8.46 -11.49
N ALA A 13 4.34 9.37 -10.60
CA ALA A 13 3.07 10.07 -10.69
C ALA A 13 2.98 10.96 -11.95
N ASP A 14 4.07 11.66 -12.29
CA ASP A 14 4.14 12.55 -13.46
C ASP A 14 4.08 11.78 -14.79
N ASN A 15 4.54 10.52 -14.80
CA ASN A 15 4.57 9.67 -15.99
C ASN A 15 3.35 8.74 -16.13
N ILE A 16 2.47 8.71 -15.13
CA ILE A 16 1.25 7.89 -15.17
C ILE A 16 0.14 8.61 -15.93
N ASN A 17 -0.68 7.84 -16.65
CA ASN A 17 -1.89 8.34 -17.28
C ASN A 17 -2.90 8.83 -16.21
N ILE A 18 -3.42 10.05 -16.36
CA ILE A 18 -4.38 10.64 -15.43
C ILE A 18 -5.67 9.83 -15.29
N ASP A 19 -6.16 9.21 -16.37
CA ASP A 19 -7.36 8.36 -16.35
C ASP A 19 -7.14 7.14 -15.45
N PHE A 20 -5.90 6.62 -15.40
CA PHE A 20 -5.53 5.53 -14.50
C PHE A 20 -5.54 5.98 -13.04
N ILE A 21 -5.10 7.20 -12.73
CA ILE A 21 -5.18 7.74 -11.36
C ILE A 21 -6.64 7.89 -10.93
N VAL A 22 -7.48 8.50 -11.76
CA VAL A 22 -8.91 8.67 -11.47
C VAL A 22 -9.59 7.32 -11.27
N TRP A 23 -9.30 6.37 -12.15
CA TRP A 23 -9.81 5.01 -12.02
C TRP A 23 -9.34 4.33 -10.74
N SER A 24 -8.06 4.42 -10.38
CA SER A 24 -7.51 3.73 -9.21
C SER A 24 -8.08 4.25 -7.90
N ILE A 25 -8.29 5.58 -7.78
CA ILE A 25 -8.99 6.18 -6.65
C ILE A 25 -10.40 5.61 -6.55
N LYS A 26 -11.14 5.57 -7.67
CA LYS A 26 -12.48 5.01 -7.70
C LYS A 26 -12.49 3.52 -7.32
N ALA A 27 -11.54 2.74 -7.84
CA ALA A 27 -11.43 1.31 -7.54
C ALA A 27 -11.17 1.03 -6.06
N ILE A 28 -10.42 1.89 -5.37
CA ILE A 28 -10.19 1.79 -3.92
C ILE A 28 -11.46 2.14 -3.14
N LEU A 29 -12.12 3.26 -3.47
CA LEU A 29 -13.29 3.75 -2.75
C LEU A 29 -14.53 2.86 -2.96
N ASP A 30 -14.73 2.40 -4.19
CA ASP A 30 -15.87 1.57 -4.58
C ASP A 30 -15.60 0.06 -4.37
N TRP A 31 -14.50 -0.30 -3.69
CA TRP A 31 -14.16 -1.70 -3.45
C TRP A 31 -15.26 -2.40 -2.64
N ASP A 32 -16.08 -3.18 -3.33
CA ASP A 32 -17.19 -3.93 -2.76
C ASP A 32 -16.77 -5.39 -2.54
N LYS A 33 -16.64 -5.79 -1.27
CA LYS A 33 -16.17 -7.11 -0.82
C LYS A 33 -17.05 -8.28 -1.27
N LYS A 34 -18.15 -8.08 -2.02
CA LYS A 34 -19.15 -9.11 -2.39
C LYS A 34 -18.57 -10.47 -2.80
N ASN A 35 -17.40 -10.53 -3.43
CA ASN A 35 -16.76 -11.78 -3.87
C ASN A 35 -15.47 -12.17 -3.12
N ALA A 36 -15.07 -11.44 -2.08
CA ALA A 36 -13.82 -11.72 -1.36
C ALA A 36 -14.06 -12.68 -0.17
N SER A 37 -13.03 -13.48 0.13
CA SER A 37 -13.00 -14.36 1.30
C SER A 37 -13.38 -13.62 2.58
N SER A 38 -14.00 -14.34 3.53
CA SER A 38 -14.33 -13.79 4.85
C SER A 38 -13.09 -13.26 5.57
N LYS A 39 -11.93 -13.90 5.36
CA LYS A 39 -10.64 -13.53 5.93
C LYS A 39 -9.85 -12.66 4.96
N ILE A 40 -9.73 -11.37 5.27
CA ILE A 40 -8.86 -10.42 4.58
C ILE A 40 -7.62 -10.21 5.45
N ILE A 41 -6.45 -10.38 4.84
CA ILE A 41 -5.17 -9.98 5.41
C ILE A 41 -4.86 -8.60 4.83
N HIS A 42 -4.92 -7.58 5.67
CA HIS A 42 -4.54 -6.22 5.29
C HIS A 42 -3.18 -5.89 5.91
N ILE A 43 -2.17 -5.65 5.08
CA ILE A 43 -0.82 -5.23 5.49
C ILE A 43 -0.67 -3.75 5.13
N HIS A 44 -0.38 -2.89 6.11
CA HIS A 44 -0.28 -1.44 5.89
C HIS A 44 0.91 -0.81 6.61
N GLY A 45 1.49 0.23 6.00
CA GLY A 45 2.65 0.94 6.54
C GLY A 45 2.28 2.16 7.38
N THR A 46 2.93 2.36 8.53
CA THR A 46 2.60 3.49 9.45
C THR A 46 2.97 4.88 8.93
N LYS A 47 3.60 4.97 7.76
CA LYS A 47 4.05 6.22 7.11
C LYS A 47 3.59 6.32 5.65
N ASP A 48 2.56 5.56 5.26
CA ASP A 48 1.89 5.78 3.98
C ASP A 48 1.15 7.13 4.03
N PHE A 49 1.53 8.03 3.11
CA PHE A 49 0.93 9.37 2.99
C PHE A 49 -0.12 9.45 1.88
N VAL A 50 -0.17 8.46 0.99
CA VAL A 50 -1.15 8.36 -0.09
C VAL A 50 -2.43 7.76 0.46
N LEU A 51 -2.31 6.73 1.30
CA LEU A 51 -3.39 6.08 2.04
C LEU A 51 -3.07 6.18 3.54
N PRO A 52 -3.50 7.26 4.22
CA PRO A 52 -3.10 7.53 5.60
C PRO A 52 -3.50 6.40 6.57
N PHE A 53 -2.56 6.00 7.42
CA PHE A 53 -2.71 4.87 8.36
C PHE A 53 -3.88 5.08 9.33
N GLU A 54 -4.15 6.32 9.73
CA GLU A 54 -5.26 6.70 10.62
C GLU A 54 -6.65 6.39 10.07
N ASN A 55 -6.78 6.20 8.75
CA ASN A 55 -8.05 5.91 8.09
C ASN A 55 -8.30 4.40 7.91
N VAL A 56 -7.39 3.54 8.38
CA VAL A 56 -7.45 2.10 8.16
C VAL A 56 -7.24 1.30 9.46
N SER A 57 -7.71 0.06 9.46
CA SER A 57 -7.47 -0.91 10.54
C SER A 57 -6.87 -2.18 9.95
N PRO A 58 -5.54 -2.19 9.69
CA PRO A 58 -4.89 -3.31 9.04
C PRO A 58 -4.74 -4.49 10.00
N THR A 59 -4.72 -5.69 9.44
CA THR A 59 -4.42 -6.93 10.18
C THR A 59 -2.96 -6.98 10.61
N HIS A 60 -2.06 -6.42 9.79
CA HIS A 60 -0.63 -6.39 10.04
C HIS A 60 -0.07 -5.00 9.75
N VAL A 61 0.85 -4.55 10.60
CA VAL A 61 1.42 -3.22 10.55
C VAL A 61 2.89 -3.30 10.19
N VAL A 62 3.32 -2.52 9.21
CA VAL A 62 4.73 -2.39 8.83
C VAL A 62 5.25 -1.07 9.37
N GLU A 63 6.06 -1.15 10.42
CA GLU A 63 6.61 0.03 11.06
C GLU A 63 7.52 0.85 10.12
N LYS A 64 7.25 2.15 10.10
CA LYS A 64 7.89 3.12 9.19
C LYS A 64 7.69 2.78 7.71
N GLY A 65 6.75 1.90 7.35
CA GLY A 65 6.40 1.57 5.97
C GLY A 65 5.73 2.75 5.30
N ASP A 66 6.25 3.20 4.15
CA ASP A 66 5.59 4.18 3.29
C ASP A 66 4.82 3.47 2.16
N HIS A 67 4.21 4.25 1.26
CA HIS A 67 3.40 3.71 0.16
C HIS A 67 4.18 2.71 -0.73
N MET A 68 5.51 2.84 -0.80
CA MET A 68 6.38 1.98 -1.60
C MET A 68 7.04 0.87 -0.76
N MET A 69 6.48 0.52 0.41
CA MET A 69 7.06 -0.47 1.32
C MET A 69 7.30 -1.85 0.70
N VAL A 70 6.50 -2.25 -0.28
CA VAL A 70 6.71 -3.51 -1.01
C VAL A 70 8.06 -3.50 -1.75
N TRP A 71 8.47 -2.34 -2.26
CA TRP A 71 9.74 -2.16 -2.94
C TRP A 71 10.90 -1.90 -1.98
N ASN A 72 10.78 -0.88 -1.11
CA ASN A 72 11.90 -0.45 -0.25
C ASN A 72 12.08 -1.25 1.06
N LYS A 73 11.09 -2.06 1.45
CA LYS A 73 11.12 -2.94 2.64
C LYS A 73 10.80 -4.39 2.27
N SER A 74 11.14 -4.80 1.05
CA SER A 74 10.86 -6.13 0.51
C SER A 74 11.26 -7.28 1.45
N VAL A 75 12.39 -7.17 2.15
CA VAL A 75 12.84 -8.17 3.14
C VAL A 75 11.83 -8.34 4.28
N VAL A 76 11.33 -7.22 4.84
CA VAL A 76 10.35 -7.23 5.94
C VAL A 76 9.01 -7.77 5.45
N ILE A 77 8.58 -7.36 4.25
CA ILE A 77 7.33 -7.84 3.64
C ILE A 77 7.40 -9.35 3.37
N ASN A 78 8.50 -9.83 2.79
CA ASN A 78 8.68 -11.25 2.49
C ASN A 78 8.72 -12.10 3.77
N GLN A 79 9.33 -11.60 4.85
CA GLN A 79 9.33 -12.27 6.13
C GLN A 79 7.91 -12.35 6.72
N LEU A 80 7.17 -11.25 6.70
CA LEU A 80 5.78 -11.20 7.15
C LEU A 80 4.87 -12.14 6.34
N LEU A 81 5.04 -12.19 5.01
CA LEU A 81 4.28 -13.10 4.16
C LEU A 81 4.57 -14.57 4.47
N LYS A 82 5.82 -14.92 4.79
CA LYS A 82 6.16 -16.27 5.24
C LYS A 82 5.45 -16.61 6.55
N GLU A 83 5.45 -15.70 7.52
CA GLU A 83 4.78 -15.91 8.82
C GLU A 83 3.26 -16.06 8.70
N ILE A 84 2.65 -15.42 7.69
CA ILE A 84 1.20 -15.47 7.47
C ILE A 84 0.76 -16.76 6.76
N PHE A 85 1.57 -17.29 5.85
CA PHE A 85 1.17 -18.37 4.92
C PHE A 85 1.97 -19.68 5.04
N GLN A 86 3.00 -19.74 5.88
CA GLN A 86 3.71 -20.99 6.23
C GLN A 86 3.13 -21.59 7.51
#